data_AF-A0A2D0RGL8-F1
#
_entry.id   AF-A0A2D0RGL8-F1
#
_cell.length_a   1.000
_cell.length_b   1.000
_cell.length_c   1.000
_cell.angle_alpha   90.00
_cell.angle_beta   90.00
_cell.angle_gamma   90.00
#
_symmetry.space_group_name_H-M   'P 1'
#
loop_
_entity.id
_entity.type
_entity.pdbx_description
1 polymer ?
#
loop_
_entity_poly.entity_id
_entity_poly.type
_entity_poly.pdbx_seq_one_letter_code
_entity_poly.pdbx_strand_id
1 'polypeptide(L)'
;MVYSWRVDENVNIGRGKMEDVANCRSNENSSRDSGQTSENISSVVSVQTGVAENVPVKCEPRRSRLKVFNKVMEKSLQRLIADASFNRFAHSFHPLCKQNPQMAEVIHKQFISDLQKAIQEDINKVIEEGDLQVKLEELDRLEEQAKDTPGPAWRPSGVPEQDVCSVLIPYHRGQEEYVRRELRKLQKENAALAQRVQSGRDTITHTEQRISAAVDEWKASVADLESFVSSLCPSENFESL
;
A
#
# COMPACT_ATOMS: atom_id res chain seq x y z
N MET A 1 32.53 -32.66 -9.10
CA MET A 1 31.88 -32.73 -10.42
C MET A 1 31.16 -31.41 -10.65
N VAL A 2 31.63 -30.65 -11.64
CA VAL A 2 31.21 -29.27 -11.94
C VAL A 2 30.02 -29.34 -12.88
N TYR A 3 28.86 -28.80 -12.48
CA TYR A 3 27.71 -28.67 -13.38
C TYR A 3 27.91 -27.46 -14.29
N SER A 4 28.29 -27.74 -15.53
CA SER A 4 28.39 -26.80 -16.64
C SER A 4 26.99 -26.57 -17.22
N TRP A 5 26.36 -25.44 -16.90
CA TRP A 5 25.17 -24.97 -17.62
C TRP A 5 25.64 -24.22 -18.87
N ARG A 6 25.46 -24.87 -20.03
CA ARG A 6 25.60 -24.22 -21.34
C ARG A 6 24.38 -23.31 -21.53
N VAL A 7 24.62 -22.02 -21.66
CA VAL A 7 23.64 -21.00 -22.02
C VAL A 7 23.53 -21.02 -23.55
N ASP A 8 22.38 -21.42 -24.07
CA ASP A 8 22.02 -21.12 -25.46
C ASP A 8 21.04 -19.95 -25.44
N GLU A 9 21.50 -18.84 -26.00
CA GLU A 9 20.73 -17.62 -26.28
C GLU A 9 19.71 -17.87 -27.40
N ASN A 10 18.69 -16.99 -27.41
CA ASN A 10 17.65 -16.77 -28.43
C ASN A 10 16.35 -17.55 -28.32
N VAL A 11 15.47 -17.05 -27.45
CA VAL A 11 14.03 -16.93 -27.77
C VAL A 11 13.57 -15.49 -27.50
N ASN A 12 13.40 -14.77 -28.60
CA ASN A 12 12.74 -13.48 -28.69
C ASN A 12 11.22 -13.69 -28.69
N ILE A 13 10.53 -13.36 -27.59
CA ILE A 13 9.07 -13.28 -27.56
C ILE A 13 8.63 -12.01 -26.84
N GLY A 14 8.09 -11.08 -27.63
CA GLY A 14 6.83 -10.41 -27.29
C GLY A 14 6.90 -9.26 -26.30
N ARG A 15 7.22 -8.07 -26.82
CA ARG A 15 6.91 -6.77 -26.21
C ARG A 15 5.37 -6.63 -26.11
N GLY A 16 4.80 -6.86 -24.92
CA GLY A 16 3.37 -6.66 -24.61
C GLY A 16 3.17 -5.44 -23.72
N LYS A 17 2.28 -4.54 -24.14
CA LYS A 17 1.97 -3.23 -23.54
C LYS A 17 1.48 -3.33 -22.08
N MET A 18 1.79 -2.29 -21.32
CA MET A 18 1.43 -2.08 -19.92
C MET A 18 0.55 -0.84 -19.83
N GLU A 19 -0.77 -1.06 -19.77
CA GLU A 19 -1.93 -0.16 -19.54
C GLU A 19 -3.06 -1.15 -19.18
N ASP A 20 -3.87 -1.10 -18.12
CA ASP A 20 -4.39 -0.02 -17.29
C ASP A 20 -4.69 -0.50 -15.86
N VAL A 21 -4.59 0.42 -14.90
CA VAL A 21 -5.10 0.33 -13.53
C VAL A 21 -6.55 0.80 -13.53
N ALA A 22 -7.50 -0.05 -13.12
CA ALA A 22 -8.76 0.41 -12.54
C ALA A 22 -9.50 -0.67 -11.73
N ASN A 23 -9.67 -0.34 -10.44
CA ASN A 23 -10.96 -0.41 -9.74
C ASN A 23 -11.61 -1.79 -9.50
N CYS A 24 -11.53 -2.26 -8.25
CA CYS A 24 -12.59 -3.07 -7.65
C CYS A 24 -12.77 -2.67 -6.19
N ARG A 25 -13.73 -1.77 -5.97
CA ARG A 25 -14.31 -1.45 -4.67
C ARG A 25 -15.78 -1.87 -4.72
N SER A 26 -16.15 -2.84 -3.91
CA SER A 26 -17.50 -3.13 -3.40
C SER A 26 -17.38 -4.42 -2.56
N ASN A 27 -18.13 -4.74 -1.52
CA ASN A 27 -19.13 -4.07 -0.69
C ASN A 27 -19.71 -5.27 0.08
N GLU A 28 -19.54 -5.40 1.40
CA GLU A 28 -20.33 -6.38 2.15
C GLU A 28 -20.65 -5.85 3.56
N ASN A 29 -21.93 -5.54 3.72
CA ASN A 29 -22.58 -5.19 4.96
C ASN A 29 -22.80 -6.44 5.81
N SER A 30 -22.50 -6.30 7.10
CA SER A 30 -23.25 -6.78 8.26
C SER A 30 -24.40 -7.77 8.02
N SER A 31 -24.34 -8.94 8.68
CA SER A 31 -25.41 -9.33 9.61
C SER A 31 -24.97 -10.42 10.58
N ARG A 32 -25.40 -10.22 11.83
CA ARG A 32 -25.24 -11.07 13.01
C ARG A 32 -26.23 -12.24 12.97
N ASP A 33 -25.86 -13.38 13.56
CA ASP A 33 -26.80 -14.13 14.41
C ASP A 33 -26.07 -14.94 15.50
N SER A 34 -26.79 -15.17 16.59
CA SER A 34 -26.36 -15.50 17.95
C SER A 34 -26.68 -16.96 18.31
N GLY A 35 -26.04 -17.52 19.34
CA GLY A 35 -26.57 -18.73 20.00
C GLY A 35 -25.61 -19.57 20.86
N GLN A 36 -25.45 -19.17 22.14
CA GLN A 36 -25.27 -19.89 23.43
C GLN A 36 -24.80 -21.38 23.44
N THR A 37 -23.88 -21.82 24.32
CA THR A 37 -24.09 -22.18 25.75
C THR A 37 -22.74 -22.63 26.39
N SER A 38 -22.33 -22.05 27.54
CA SER A 38 -22.35 -22.59 28.94
C SER A 38 -21.16 -23.49 29.35
N GLU A 39 -20.33 -23.05 30.31
CA GLU A 39 -20.16 -23.68 31.65
C GLU A 39 -19.00 -23.07 32.50
N ASN A 40 -19.37 -22.76 33.77
CA ASN A 40 -18.66 -22.59 35.05
C ASN A 40 -17.13 -22.68 35.20
N ILE A 41 -16.54 -21.80 36.06
CA ILE A 41 -16.09 -22.12 37.44
C ILE A 41 -15.61 -20.84 38.19
N SER A 42 -15.97 -20.81 39.47
CA SER A 42 -15.73 -19.85 40.55
C SER A 42 -14.26 -19.52 40.88
N SER A 43 -13.95 -18.26 41.24
CA SER A 43 -13.38 -17.95 42.57
C SER A 43 -13.35 -16.43 42.86
N VAL A 44 -13.61 -16.12 44.13
CA VAL A 44 -13.77 -14.81 44.77
C VAL A 44 -12.41 -14.15 45.03
N VAL A 45 -12.31 -12.82 44.89
CA VAL A 45 -11.67 -11.91 45.88
C VAL A 45 -12.02 -10.45 45.55
N SER A 46 -12.52 -9.76 46.58
CA SER A 46 -12.82 -8.33 46.64
C SER A 46 -11.61 -7.44 46.42
N VAL A 47 -11.76 -6.40 45.59
CA VAL A 47 -11.19 -5.08 45.86
C VAL A 47 -12.22 -4.03 45.44
N GLN A 48 -12.72 -3.27 46.43
CA GLN A 48 -13.44 -2.02 46.20
C GLN A 48 -12.43 -0.97 45.70
N THR A 49 -12.67 -0.38 44.54
CA THR A 49 -12.09 0.90 44.18
C THR A 49 -13.07 1.63 43.27
N GLY A 50 -13.20 2.94 43.50
CA GLY A 50 -14.38 3.75 43.23
C GLY A 50 -14.94 3.70 41.80
N VAL A 51 -16.25 3.84 41.74
CA VAL A 51 -17.02 4.21 40.55
C VAL A 51 -16.52 5.58 40.09
N ALA A 52 -15.57 5.58 39.15
CA ALA A 52 -15.37 6.72 38.27
C ALA A 52 -16.47 6.63 37.21
N GLU A 53 -17.55 7.36 37.48
CA GLU A 53 -18.61 7.66 36.54
C GLU A 53 -17.98 8.14 35.24
N ASN A 54 -18.02 7.30 34.19
CA ASN A 54 -17.62 7.68 32.85
C ASN A 54 -18.63 8.69 32.31
N VAL A 55 -18.44 9.95 32.70
CA VAL A 55 -19.07 11.07 32.03
C VAL A 55 -18.53 11.05 30.60
N PRO A 56 -19.38 10.89 29.58
CA PRO A 56 -18.93 11.05 28.21
C PRO A 56 -18.48 12.51 28.11
N VAL A 57 -17.17 12.72 28.01
CA VAL A 57 -16.60 14.02 27.67
C VAL A 57 -17.20 14.38 26.32
N LYS A 58 -18.25 15.19 26.38
CA LYS A 58 -18.90 15.77 25.23
C LYS A 58 -17.80 16.52 24.50
N CYS A 59 -17.34 15.98 23.37
CA CYS A 59 -16.41 16.66 22.49
C CYS A 59 -17.06 18.00 22.11
N GLU A 60 -16.65 19.06 22.80
CA GLU A 60 -16.92 20.42 22.39
C GLU A 60 -16.58 20.52 20.90
N PRO A 61 -17.50 21.03 20.05
CA PRO A 61 -17.19 21.20 18.64
C PRO A 61 -15.98 22.13 18.54
N ARG A 62 -14.83 21.56 18.16
CA ARG A 62 -13.57 22.30 18.04
C ARG A 62 -13.81 23.49 17.12
N ARG A 63 -13.39 24.68 17.57
CA ARG A 63 -13.60 25.92 16.84
C ARG A 63 -12.83 25.87 15.51
N SER A 64 -13.53 26.12 14.40
CA SER A 64 -12.93 26.19 13.06
C SER A 64 -11.71 27.10 13.03
N ARG A 65 -10.59 26.60 12.51
CA ARG A 65 -9.31 27.33 12.45
C ARG A 65 -9.43 28.64 11.68
N LEU A 66 -10.19 28.66 10.60
CA LEU A 66 -10.46 29.87 9.83
C LEU A 66 -11.15 30.96 10.67
N LYS A 67 -12.13 30.58 11.50
CA LYS A 67 -12.81 31.53 12.40
C LYS A 67 -11.84 32.09 13.43
N VAL A 68 -10.93 31.26 13.96
CA VAL A 68 -9.89 31.71 14.89
C VAL A 68 -8.93 32.67 14.19
N PHE A 69 -8.46 32.34 12.99
CA PHE A 69 -7.61 33.20 12.18
C PHE A 69 -8.26 34.57 11.94
N ASN A 70 -9.47 34.61 11.39
CA ASN A 70 -10.20 35.87 11.12
C ASN A 70 -10.38 36.69 12.40
N LYS A 71 -10.67 36.02 13.53
CA LYS A 71 -10.84 36.70 14.81
C LYS A 71 -9.54 37.34 15.31
N VAL A 72 -8.42 36.64 15.16
CA VAL A 72 -7.10 37.14 15.58
C VAL A 72 -6.66 38.30 14.69
N MET A 73 -6.86 38.20 13.37
CA MET A 73 -6.52 39.27 12.43
C MET A 73 -7.34 40.54 12.71
N GLU A 74 -8.66 40.40 12.85
CA GLU A 74 -9.55 41.52 13.20
C GLU A 74 -9.14 42.17 14.53
N LYS A 75 -8.85 41.36 15.56
CA LYS A 75 -8.43 41.88 16.86
C LYS A 75 -7.08 42.60 16.81
N SER A 76 -6.17 42.13 15.96
CA SER A 76 -4.85 42.74 15.78
C SER A 76 -4.97 44.10 15.07
N LEU A 77 -5.81 44.17 14.02
CA LEU A 77 -6.11 45.41 13.32
C LEU A 77 -6.76 46.44 14.26
N GLN A 78 -7.75 46.01 15.06
CA GLN A 78 -8.38 46.88 16.07
C GLN A 78 -7.37 47.48 17.05
N ARG A 79 -6.39 46.68 17.52
CA ARG A 79 -5.33 47.18 18.41
C ARG A 79 -4.43 48.18 17.72
N LEU A 80 -4.01 47.89 16.49
CA LEU A 80 -3.17 48.81 15.70
C LEU A 80 -3.85 50.17 15.53
N ILE A 81 -5.14 50.19 15.20
CA ILE A 81 -5.90 51.42 15.04
C ILE A 81 -6.08 52.16 16.38
N ALA A 82 -6.31 51.43 17.47
CA ALA A 82 -6.40 52.04 18.80
C ALA A 82 -5.07 52.72 19.21
N ASP A 83 -3.94 52.10 18.90
CA ASP A 83 -2.61 52.67 19.15
C ASP A 83 -2.32 53.89 18.27
N ALA A 84 -2.86 53.92 17.04
CA ALA A 84 -2.80 55.06 16.13
C ALA A 84 -3.85 56.15 16.44
N SER A 85 -4.23 56.31 17.72
CA SER A 85 -5.24 57.29 18.15
C SER A 85 -4.91 58.75 17.76
N PHE A 86 -5.97 59.57 17.63
CA PHE A 86 -5.82 61.00 17.33
C PHE A 86 -4.99 61.75 18.38
N ASN A 87 -5.05 61.34 19.65
CA ASN A 87 -4.24 61.95 20.72
C ASN A 87 -2.74 61.83 20.43
N ARG A 88 -2.28 60.63 20.06
CA ARG A 88 -0.88 60.38 19.69
C ARG A 88 -0.48 61.12 18.41
N PHE A 89 -1.38 61.18 17.44
CA PHE A 89 -1.20 61.95 16.21
C PHE A 89 -1.04 63.44 16.51
N ALA A 90 -1.95 64.03 17.29
CA ALA A 90 -1.94 65.45 17.64
C ALA A 90 -0.73 65.83 18.51
N HIS A 91 -0.29 64.94 19.40
CA HIS A 91 0.95 65.13 20.16
C HIS A 91 2.18 65.19 19.22
N SER A 92 2.24 64.30 18.23
CA SER A 92 3.38 64.19 17.30
C SER A 92 3.41 65.32 16.27
N PHE A 93 2.23 65.82 15.86
CA PHE A 93 2.06 66.89 14.87
C PHE A 93 1.47 68.16 15.50
N HIS A 94 1.86 68.49 16.73
CA HIS A 94 1.28 69.58 17.53
C HIS A 94 1.22 70.94 16.80
N PRO A 95 2.26 71.42 16.08
CA PRO A 95 2.19 72.71 15.40
C PRO A 95 1.09 72.78 14.32
N LEU A 96 0.88 71.68 13.59
CA LEU A 96 -0.14 71.54 12.55
C LEU A 96 -1.54 71.54 13.16
N CYS A 97 -1.73 70.74 14.21
CA CYS A 97 -3.00 70.62 14.91
C CYS A 97 -3.42 71.93 15.60
N LYS A 98 -2.46 72.73 16.09
CA LYS A 98 -2.74 74.04 16.67
C LYS A 98 -3.19 75.07 15.63
N GLN A 99 -2.65 75.02 14.42
CA GLN A 99 -3.02 75.96 13.34
C GLN A 99 -4.40 75.66 12.76
N ASN A 100 -4.73 74.38 12.53
CA ASN A 100 -6.03 73.98 12.00
C ASN A 100 -6.47 72.62 12.56
N PRO A 101 -7.14 72.60 13.73
CA PRO A 101 -7.53 71.35 14.39
C PRO A 101 -8.56 70.55 13.59
N GLN A 102 -9.47 71.23 12.88
CA GLN A 102 -10.48 70.58 12.04
C GLN A 102 -9.84 69.85 10.87
N MET A 103 -8.91 70.48 10.15
CA MET A 103 -8.19 69.84 9.05
C MET A 103 -7.36 68.66 9.54
N ALA A 104 -6.66 68.80 10.67
CA ALA A 104 -5.85 67.72 11.23
C ALA A 104 -6.70 66.49 11.63
N GLU A 105 -7.91 66.72 12.16
CA GLU A 105 -8.85 65.63 12.49
C GLU A 105 -9.36 64.92 11.23
N VAL A 106 -9.66 65.66 10.15
CA VAL A 106 -10.06 65.08 8.86
C VAL A 106 -8.93 64.23 8.27
N ILE A 107 -7.70 64.74 8.26
CA ILE A 107 -6.52 64.01 7.76
C ILE A 107 -6.31 62.72 8.55
N HIS A 108 -6.40 62.77 9.88
CA HIS A 108 -6.23 61.58 10.71
C HIS A 108 -7.31 60.53 10.46
N LYS A 109 -8.58 60.94 10.37
CA LYS A 109 -9.69 60.02 10.04
C LYS A 109 -9.50 59.36 8.68
N GLN A 110 -9.08 60.13 7.67
CA GLN A 110 -8.81 59.62 6.33
C GLN A 110 -7.66 58.60 6.36
N PHE A 111 -6.55 58.95 7.02
CA PHE A 111 -5.40 58.05 7.19
C PHE A 111 -5.79 56.73 7.84
N ILE A 112 -6.57 56.76 8.93
CA ILE A 112 -7.02 55.54 9.62
C ILE A 112 -7.93 54.70 8.73
N SER A 113 -8.86 55.34 8.02
CA SER A 113 -9.77 54.66 7.08
C SER A 113 -8.99 53.96 5.96
N ASP A 114 -8.04 54.67 5.34
CA ASP A 114 -7.24 54.14 4.24
C ASP A 114 -6.31 53.02 4.71
N LEU A 115 -5.69 53.18 5.89
CA LEU A 115 -4.86 52.15 6.50
C LEU A 115 -5.66 50.88 6.81
N GLN A 116 -6.84 51.03 7.42
CA GLN A 116 -7.69 49.89 7.76
C GLN A 116 -8.15 49.16 6.49
N LYS A 117 -8.57 49.91 5.47
CA LYS A 117 -8.98 49.36 4.18
C LYS A 117 -7.85 48.61 3.50
N ALA A 118 -6.68 49.22 3.38
CA ALA A 118 -5.51 48.60 2.73
C ALA A 118 -5.10 47.30 3.43
N ILE A 119 -5.02 47.30 4.77
CA ILE A 119 -4.68 46.08 5.52
C ILE A 119 -5.76 45.01 5.35
N GLN A 120 -7.04 45.37 5.36
CA GLN A 120 -8.11 44.39 5.18
C GLN A 120 -8.11 43.78 3.78
N GLU A 121 -7.85 44.60 2.75
CA GLU A 121 -7.67 44.14 1.37
C GLU A 121 -6.48 43.19 1.26
N ASP A 122 -5.34 43.52 1.87
CA ASP A 122 -4.16 42.66 1.90
C ASP A 122 -4.41 41.33 2.63
N ILE A 123 -5.11 41.36 3.76
CA ILE A 123 -5.50 40.14 4.49
C ILE A 123 -6.37 39.26 3.60
N ASN A 124 -7.38 39.83 2.94
CA ASN A 124 -8.27 39.09 2.05
C ASN A 124 -7.49 38.50 0.86
N LYS A 125 -6.58 39.29 0.28
CA LYS A 125 -5.69 38.84 -0.80
C LYS A 125 -4.82 37.66 -0.38
N VAL A 126 -4.24 37.69 0.82
CA VAL A 126 -3.47 36.55 1.37
C VAL A 126 -4.36 35.33 1.59
N ILE A 127 -5.60 35.52 2.05
CA ILE A 127 -6.56 34.40 2.24
C ILE A 127 -6.88 33.75 0.89
N GLU A 128 -7.16 34.55 -0.14
CA GLU A 128 -7.52 34.09 -1.48
C GLU A 128 -6.33 33.46 -2.22
N GLU A 129 -5.18 34.14 -2.28
CA GLU A 129 -3.97 33.62 -2.94
C GLU A 129 -3.44 32.35 -2.29
N GLY A 130 -3.52 32.28 -0.95
CA GLY A 130 -3.08 31.12 -0.18
C GLY A 130 -4.08 29.98 -0.14
N ASP A 131 -5.28 30.17 -0.70
CA ASP A 131 -6.42 29.26 -0.58
C ASP A 131 -6.63 28.80 0.87
N LEU A 132 -6.52 29.76 1.80
CA LEU A 132 -6.36 29.49 3.23
C LEU A 132 -7.62 28.87 3.82
N GLN A 133 -8.79 29.22 3.27
CA GLN A 133 -10.05 28.62 3.68
C GLN A 133 -10.01 27.10 3.46
N VAL A 134 -9.73 26.65 2.23
CA VAL A 134 -9.70 25.21 1.90
C VAL A 134 -8.64 24.49 2.71
N LYS A 135 -7.44 25.07 2.86
CA LYS A 135 -6.35 24.44 3.62
C LYS A 135 -6.67 24.29 5.11
N LEU A 136 -7.25 25.32 5.73
CA LEU A 136 -7.60 25.27 7.16
C LEU A 136 -8.78 24.35 7.43
N GLU A 137 -9.77 24.30 6.53
CA GLU A 137 -10.88 23.35 6.58
C GLU A 137 -10.40 21.91 6.38
N GLU A 138 -9.47 21.68 5.46
CA GLU A 138 -8.85 20.36 5.26
C GLU A 138 -8.04 19.91 6.48
N LEU A 139 -7.31 20.83 7.14
CA LEU A 139 -6.63 20.52 8.40
C LEU A 139 -7.62 20.16 9.52
N ASP A 140 -8.75 20.89 9.62
CA ASP A 140 -9.82 20.54 10.56
C ASP A 140 -10.35 19.11 10.28
N ARG A 141 -10.53 18.75 8.99
CA ARG A 141 -10.96 17.41 8.55
C ARG A 141 -9.94 16.31 8.86
N LEU A 142 -8.66 16.54 8.56
CA LEU A 142 -7.58 15.57 8.80
C LEU A 142 -7.36 15.33 10.29
N GLU A 143 -7.45 16.37 11.12
CA GLU A 143 -7.39 16.23 12.56
C GLU A 143 -8.55 15.39 13.10
N GLU A 144 -9.76 15.61 12.59
CA GLU A 144 -10.94 14.81 12.97
C GLU A 144 -10.74 13.32 12.65
N GLN A 145 -10.23 13.02 11.46
CA GLN A 145 -9.94 11.64 11.03
C GLN A 145 -8.84 10.96 11.85
N ALA A 146 -7.89 11.74 12.37
CA ALA A 146 -6.76 11.23 13.13
C ALA A 146 -7.03 11.10 14.64
N LYS A 147 -8.20 11.54 15.16
CA LYS A 147 -8.50 11.59 16.60
C LYS A 147 -8.27 10.28 17.34
N ASP A 148 -8.63 9.17 16.71
CA ASP A 148 -8.56 7.84 17.32
C ASP A 148 -7.28 7.07 16.94
N THR A 149 -6.33 7.71 16.23
CA THR A 149 -5.07 7.05 15.84
C THR A 149 -4.11 7.04 17.03
N PRO A 150 -3.77 5.86 17.60
CA PRO A 150 -2.87 5.80 18.74
C PRO A 150 -1.42 6.03 18.29
N GLY A 151 -0.68 6.81 19.07
CA GLY A 151 0.76 7.02 18.90
C GLY A 151 1.14 8.33 18.18
N PRO A 152 2.44 8.65 18.14
CA PRO A 152 2.93 9.85 17.48
C PRO A 152 2.78 9.73 15.97
N ALA A 153 2.32 10.81 15.33
CA ALA A 153 2.26 10.89 13.87
C ALA A 153 3.68 10.86 13.26
N TRP A 154 3.81 10.22 12.10
CA TRP A 154 5.08 10.15 11.37
C TRP A 154 5.62 11.56 11.07
N ARG A 155 6.94 11.69 11.13
CA ARG A 155 7.69 12.89 10.76
C ARG A 155 8.88 12.45 9.90
N PRO A 156 9.25 13.21 8.87
CA PRO A 156 10.48 12.96 8.13
C PRO A 156 11.67 12.85 9.09
N SER A 157 12.46 11.81 8.94
CA SER A 157 13.67 11.57 9.74
C SER A 157 14.77 12.58 9.42
N GLY A 158 14.69 13.22 8.24
CA GLY A 158 15.76 14.04 7.69
C GLY A 158 16.78 13.23 6.88
N VAL A 159 16.58 11.92 6.77
CA VAL A 159 17.37 11.02 5.92
C VAL A 159 16.50 10.59 4.74
N PRO A 160 16.70 11.13 3.52
CA PRO A 160 15.83 10.90 2.38
C PRO A 160 15.62 9.42 2.05
N GLU A 161 16.68 8.61 2.16
CA GLU A 161 16.62 7.18 1.87
C GLU A 161 15.64 6.46 2.81
N GLN A 162 15.68 6.79 4.11
CA GLN A 162 14.79 6.20 5.10
C GLN A 162 13.34 6.65 4.91
N ASP A 163 13.14 7.94 4.61
CA ASP A 163 11.82 8.52 4.42
C ASP A 163 11.13 7.94 3.17
N VAL A 164 11.88 7.77 2.07
CA VAL A 164 11.39 7.12 0.84
C VAL A 164 11.10 5.64 1.08
N CYS A 165 11.98 4.91 1.77
CA CYS A 165 11.74 3.51 2.10
C CYS A 165 10.43 3.32 2.87
N SER A 166 10.09 4.22 3.80
CA SER A 166 8.84 4.12 4.57
C SER A 166 7.57 4.05 3.70
N VAL A 167 7.59 4.74 2.56
CA VAL A 167 6.49 4.77 1.58
C VAL A 167 6.53 3.57 0.63
N LEU A 168 7.73 3.12 0.23
CA LEU A 168 7.90 2.06 -0.76
C LEU A 168 7.76 0.65 -0.19
N ILE A 169 8.04 0.44 1.11
CA ILE A 169 8.00 -0.89 1.74
C ILE A 169 6.66 -1.63 1.51
N PRO A 170 5.47 -1.00 1.71
CA PRO A 170 4.20 -1.68 1.46
C PRO A 170 4.03 -2.14 0.00
N TYR A 171 4.47 -1.32 -0.96
CA TYR A 171 4.39 -1.66 -2.38
C TYR A 171 5.27 -2.86 -2.73
N HIS A 172 6.54 -2.85 -2.31
CA HIS A 172 7.46 -3.95 -2.56
C HIS A 172 7.02 -5.24 -1.85
N ARG A 173 6.45 -5.14 -0.65
CA ARG A 173 5.87 -6.29 0.05
C ARG A 173 4.74 -6.93 -0.76
N GLY A 174 3.85 -6.11 -1.33
CA GLY A 174 2.79 -6.62 -2.22
C GLY A 174 3.34 -7.33 -3.47
N GLN A 175 4.40 -6.79 -4.08
CA GLN A 175 5.07 -7.44 -5.21
C GLN A 175 5.71 -8.78 -4.82
N GLU A 176 6.38 -8.81 -3.68
CA GLU A 176 7.02 -10.02 -3.16
C GLU A 176 6.00 -11.13 -2.88
N GLU A 177 4.86 -10.78 -2.28
CA GLU A 177 3.75 -11.70 -2.04
C GLU A 177 3.16 -12.26 -3.34
N TYR A 178 3.00 -11.42 -4.35
CA TYR A 178 2.53 -11.82 -5.67
C TYR A 178 3.49 -12.80 -6.35
N VAL A 179 4.78 -12.46 -6.45
CA VAL A 179 5.79 -13.32 -7.09
C VAL A 179 5.91 -14.65 -6.36
N ARG A 180 5.87 -14.63 -5.02
CA ARG A 180 5.90 -15.85 -4.21
C ARG A 180 4.69 -16.75 -4.48
N ARG A 181 3.51 -16.19 -4.73
CA ARG A 181 2.31 -16.96 -5.10
C ARG A 181 2.47 -17.63 -6.46
N GLU A 182 2.91 -16.89 -7.47
CA GLU A 182 3.11 -17.43 -8.81
C GLU A 182 4.22 -18.50 -8.85
N LEU A 183 5.31 -18.27 -8.12
CA LEU A 183 6.38 -19.26 -8.00
C LEU A 183 5.88 -20.59 -7.40
N ARG A 184 5.06 -20.54 -6.35
CA ARG A 184 4.47 -21.75 -5.75
C ARG A 184 3.56 -22.48 -6.72
N LYS A 185 2.81 -21.75 -7.55
CA LYS A 185 1.94 -22.34 -8.58
C LYS A 185 2.78 -23.09 -9.62
N LEU A 186 3.80 -22.45 -10.17
CA LEU A 186 4.71 -23.05 -11.14
C LEU A 186 5.45 -24.27 -10.57
N GLN A 187 5.89 -24.20 -9.31
CA GLN A 187 6.55 -25.32 -8.65
C GLN A 187 5.63 -26.55 -8.52
N LYS A 188 4.36 -26.35 -8.16
CA LYS A 188 3.37 -27.44 -8.09
C LYS A 188 3.12 -28.07 -9.45
N GLU A 189 2.92 -27.24 -10.47
CA GLU A 189 2.69 -27.70 -11.84
C GLU A 189 3.91 -28.47 -12.38
N ASN A 190 5.11 -27.95 -12.17
CA ASN A 190 6.35 -28.60 -12.59
C ASN A 190 6.55 -29.94 -11.86
N ALA A 191 6.29 -30.00 -10.54
CA ALA A 191 6.36 -31.26 -9.80
C ALA A 191 5.40 -32.32 -10.35
N ALA A 192 4.15 -31.93 -10.67
CA ALA A 192 3.17 -32.84 -11.27
C ALA A 192 3.61 -33.31 -12.67
N LEU A 193 4.17 -32.41 -13.49
CA LEU A 193 4.70 -32.75 -14.81
C LEU A 193 5.91 -33.68 -14.71
N ALA A 194 6.85 -33.41 -13.81
CA ALA A 194 8.02 -34.24 -13.57
C ALA A 194 7.63 -35.66 -13.15
N GLN A 195 6.63 -35.79 -12.27
CA GLN A 195 6.08 -37.09 -11.87
C GLN A 195 5.49 -37.84 -13.08
N ARG A 196 4.69 -37.16 -13.92
CA ARG A 196 4.12 -37.78 -15.14
C ARG A 196 5.20 -38.23 -16.12
N VAL A 197 6.24 -37.43 -16.32
CA VAL A 197 7.39 -37.80 -17.17
C VAL A 197 8.09 -39.03 -16.61
N GLN A 198 8.32 -39.09 -15.30
CA GLN A 198 8.97 -40.25 -14.68
C GLN A 198 8.13 -41.52 -14.86
N SER A 199 6.83 -41.48 -14.55
CA SER A 199 5.93 -42.63 -14.77
C SER A 199 5.88 -43.05 -16.24
N GLY A 200 5.93 -42.09 -17.17
CA GLY A 200 6.02 -42.36 -18.61
C GLY A 200 7.32 -43.08 -18.98
N ARG A 201 8.46 -42.63 -18.46
CA ARG A 201 9.77 -43.28 -18.66
C ARG A 201 9.77 -44.71 -18.10
N ASP A 202 9.25 -44.91 -16.89
CA ASP A 202 9.18 -46.23 -16.27
C ASP A 202 8.34 -47.19 -17.14
N THR A 203 7.22 -46.71 -17.68
CA THR A 203 6.38 -47.48 -18.61
C THR A 203 7.14 -47.87 -19.88
N ILE A 204 7.87 -46.92 -20.48
CA ILE A 204 8.70 -47.17 -21.68
C ILE A 204 9.75 -48.25 -21.37
N THR A 205 10.52 -48.09 -20.29
CA THR A 205 11.56 -49.06 -19.92
C THR A 205 10.99 -50.46 -19.69
N HIS A 206 9.81 -50.57 -19.07
CA HIS A 206 9.14 -51.85 -18.88
C HIS A 206 8.72 -52.48 -20.22
N THR A 207 8.17 -51.68 -21.14
CA THR A 207 7.81 -52.18 -22.48
C THR A 207 9.04 -52.60 -23.29
N GLU A 208 10.15 -51.87 -23.22
CA GLU A 208 11.41 -52.21 -23.88
C GLU A 208 11.97 -53.54 -23.37
N GLN A 209 11.93 -53.77 -22.05
CA GLN A 209 12.33 -55.05 -21.45
C GLN A 209 11.47 -56.21 -21.94
N ARG A 210 10.14 -56.03 -22.01
CA ARG A 210 9.22 -57.07 -22.52
C ARG A 210 9.46 -57.40 -23.99
N ILE A 211 9.70 -56.37 -24.81
CA ILE A 211 10.04 -56.57 -26.23
C ILE A 211 11.34 -57.34 -26.35
N SER A 212 12.37 -56.95 -25.58
CA SER A 212 13.67 -57.63 -25.61
C SER A 212 13.55 -59.10 -25.21
N ALA A 213 12.81 -59.42 -24.14
CA ALA A 213 12.58 -60.79 -23.70
C ALA A 213 11.83 -61.62 -24.77
N ALA A 214 10.79 -61.07 -25.40
CA ALA A 214 10.07 -61.74 -26.47
C ALA A 214 10.95 -61.99 -27.71
N VAL A 215 11.82 -61.04 -28.04
CA VAL A 215 12.80 -61.19 -29.12
C VAL A 215 13.80 -62.30 -28.80
N ASP A 216 14.29 -62.40 -27.57
CA ASP A 216 15.23 -63.44 -27.17
C ASP A 216 14.57 -64.82 -27.12
N GLU A 217 13.33 -64.93 -26.65
CA GLU A 217 12.53 -66.16 -26.69
C GLU A 217 12.29 -66.62 -28.14
N TRP A 218 11.95 -65.70 -29.03
CA TRP A 218 11.78 -66.00 -30.45
C TRP A 218 13.08 -66.50 -31.09
N LYS A 219 14.22 -65.85 -30.81
CA LYS A 219 15.53 -66.30 -31.29
C LYS A 219 15.88 -67.71 -30.79
N ALA A 220 15.60 -68.01 -29.51
CA ALA A 220 15.84 -69.34 -28.95
C ALA A 220 14.97 -70.40 -29.65
N SER A 221 13.68 -70.11 -29.85
CA SER A 221 12.76 -71.01 -30.56
C SER A 221 13.18 -71.28 -32.00
N VAL A 222 13.69 -70.27 -32.71
CA VAL A 222 14.25 -70.42 -34.06
C VAL A 222 15.50 -71.29 -34.05
N ALA A 223 16.43 -71.06 -33.11
CA ALA A 223 17.63 -71.88 -32.96
C ALA A 223 17.30 -73.36 -32.65
N ASP A 224 16.31 -73.60 -31.78
CA ASP A 224 15.82 -74.95 -31.49
C ASP A 224 15.25 -75.62 -32.75
N LEU A 225 14.45 -74.89 -33.54
CA LEU A 225 13.92 -75.40 -34.81
C LEU A 225 15.04 -75.71 -35.82
N GLU A 226 16.04 -74.83 -35.95
CA GLU A 226 17.21 -75.06 -36.81
C GLU A 226 17.97 -76.33 -36.38
N SER A 227 18.14 -76.55 -35.08
CA SER A 227 18.77 -77.77 -34.54
C SER A 227 17.94 -79.02 -34.85
N PHE A 228 16.61 -78.94 -34.74
CA PHE A 228 15.69 -80.03 -35.05
C PHE A 228 15.70 -80.39 -36.53
N VAL A 229 15.64 -79.39 -37.42
CA VAL A 229 15.75 -79.58 -38.88
C VAL A 229 17.10 -80.22 -39.23
N SER A 230 18.18 -79.76 -38.62
CA SER A 230 19.52 -80.33 -38.81
C SER A 230 19.61 -81.80 -38.37
N SER A 231 18.81 -82.22 -37.38
CA SER A 231 18.73 -83.62 -36.94
C SER A 231 17.86 -84.51 -37.85
N LEU A 232 16.89 -83.93 -38.58
CA LEU A 232 16.01 -84.66 -39.50
C LEU A 232 16.59 -84.82 -40.90
N CYS A 233 17.59 -84.01 -41.25
CA CYS A 233 18.41 -84.22 -42.42
C CYS A 233 19.60 -85.11 -42.03
N PRO A 234 19.57 -86.44 -42.26
CA PRO A 234 20.82 -87.18 -42.27
C PRO A 234 21.73 -86.54 -43.31
N SER A 235 23.01 -86.32 -42.98
CA SER A 235 24.02 -86.07 -44.00
C SER A 235 23.98 -87.25 -44.96
N GLU A 236 23.32 -87.09 -46.11
CA GLU A 236 23.52 -87.95 -47.27
C GLU A 236 24.95 -87.70 -47.75
N ASN A 237 25.89 -88.37 -47.10
CA ASN A 237 27.17 -88.68 -47.70
C ASN A 237 26.90 -89.67 -48.83
N PHE A 238 26.59 -89.16 -50.03
CA PHE A 238 26.80 -89.90 -51.27
C PHE A 238 28.31 -89.97 -51.57
N GLU A 239 29.05 -90.69 -50.74
CA GLU A 239 30.42 -91.14 -51.03
C GLU A 239 30.60 -92.58 -50.54
N SER A 240 30.02 -93.54 -51.26
CA SER A 240 30.66 -94.83 -51.62
C SER A 240 29.64 -95.78 -52.26
N LEU A 241 29.66 -95.88 -53.59
CA LEU A 241 29.64 -97.10 -54.40
C LEU A 241 29.50 -96.75 -55.89
#